data_AF-A0A958ULS6-F1
#
_entry.id   AF-A0A958ULS6-F1
#
_cell.length_a   1.000
_cell.length_b   1.000
_cell.length_c   1.000
_cell.angle_alpha   90.00
_cell.angle_beta   90.00
_cell.angle_gamma   90.00
#
_symmetry.space_group_name_H-M   'P 1'
#
loop_
_entity.id
_entity.type
_entity.pdbx_description
1 polymer ?
#
loop_
_entity_poly.entity_id
_entity_poly.type
_entity_poly.pdbx_seq_one_letter_code
_entity_poly.pdbx_strand_id
1 'polypeptide(L)'
;MKITIVAGARPNFMKISPIIKAIEKLRTEKNPIIYRLIHTGQHYNANLSDTFFKELQIPDPDENLNIKSGTQAEQTAGIMIAFEKELTENRPDFVLVVGDVTST
;
A
#
# COMPACT_ATOMS: atom_id res chain seq x y z
N MET A 1 -10.62 7.05 -12.36
CA MET A 1 -10.83 5.93 -11.41
C MET A 1 -9.73 5.96 -10.36
N LYS A 2 -10.06 5.83 -9.08
CA LYS A 2 -9.13 5.89 -7.95
C LYS A 2 -8.97 4.51 -7.29
N ILE A 3 -7.74 4.00 -7.26
CA ILE A 3 -7.40 2.71 -6.65
C ILE A 3 -6.58 2.96 -5.38
N THR A 4 -6.94 2.34 -4.26
CA THR A 4 -6.08 2.26 -3.08
C THR A 4 -5.32 0.94 -3.11
N ILE A 5 -4.00 1.00 -3.19
CA ILE A 5 -3.09 -0.15 -3.20
C ILE A 5 -2.56 -0.35 -1.78
N VAL A 6 -2.69 -1.55 -1.22
CA VAL A 6 -2.22 -1.87 0.13
C VAL A 6 -1.01 -2.79 0.08
N ALA A 7 0.03 -2.45 0.84
CA ALA A 7 1.23 -3.28 1.01
C ALA A 7 1.77 -3.19 2.44
N GLY A 8 2.33 -4.28 2.96
CA GLY A 8 2.88 -4.31 4.31
C GLY A 8 4.18 -5.09 4.47
N ALA A 9 4.63 -5.77 3.42
CA ALA A 9 5.84 -6.59 3.48
C ALA A 9 6.56 -6.62 2.13
N ARG A 10 7.84 -7.01 2.18
CA ARG A 10 8.72 -7.13 1.01
C ARG A 10 8.09 -7.90 -0.18
N PRO A 11 7.41 -9.05 0.00
CA PRO A 11 6.76 -9.74 -1.11
C PRO A 11 5.65 -8.91 -1.79
N ASN A 12 4.98 -8.00 -1.06
CA ASN A 12 4.00 -7.12 -1.66
C ASN A 12 4.68 -6.08 -2.56
N PHE A 13 5.80 -5.48 -2.13
CA PHE A 13 6.52 -4.44 -2.90
C PHE A 13 6.91 -4.94 -4.30
N MET A 14 7.44 -6.16 -4.38
CA MET A 14 7.77 -6.82 -5.65
C MET A 14 6.56 -6.95 -6.59
N LYS A 15 5.36 -7.16 -6.04
CA LYS A 15 4.11 -7.34 -6.80
C LYS A 15 3.48 -6.00 -7.20
N ILE A 16 3.51 -4.99 -6.33
CA ILE A 16 2.90 -3.68 -6.62
C ILE A 16 3.74 -2.82 -7.57
N SER A 17 5.07 -2.96 -7.58
CA SER A 17 5.96 -2.18 -8.47
C SER A 17 5.55 -2.23 -9.95
N PRO A 18 5.38 -3.42 -10.59
CA PRO A 18 4.94 -3.47 -11.98
C PRO A 18 3.52 -2.92 -12.20
N ILE A 19 2.64 -3.03 -11.20
CA ILE A 19 1.25 -2.51 -11.27
C ILE A 19 1.25 -0.98 -11.24
N ILE A 20 2.00 -0.38 -10.32
CA ILE A 20 2.18 1.07 -10.23
C ILE A 20 2.73 1.62 -11.54
N LYS A 21 3.80 1.01 -12.07
CA LYS A 21 4.39 1.41 -13.36
C LYS A 21 3.39 1.32 -14.52
N ALA A 22 2.49 0.33 -14.50
CA ALA A 22 1.44 0.21 -15.50
C ALA A 22 0.40 1.35 -15.37
N ILE A 23 -0.04 1.66 -14.14
CA ILE A 23 -0.99 2.75 -13.89
C ILE A 23 -0.39 4.11 -14.30
N GLU A 24 0.88 4.35 -13.99
CA GLU A 24 1.56 5.60 -14.36
C GLU A 24 1.64 5.82 -15.87
N LYS A 25 1.85 4.76 -16.65
CA LYS A 25 1.84 4.82 -18.12
C LYS A 25 0.48 5.21 -18.69
N LEU A 26 -0.61 4.87 -17.99
CA LEU A 26 -1.99 5.15 -18.40
C LEU A 26 -2.48 6.52 -17.90
N ARG A 27 -1.67 7.25 -17.13
CA ARG A 27 -2.09 8.52 -16.49
C ARG A 27 -2.39 9.65 -17.48
N THR A 28 -1.90 9.57 -18.71
CA THR A 28 -2.12 10.59 -19.76
C THR A 28 -3.35 10.31 -20.63
N GLU A 29 -4.08 9.22 -20.37
CA GLU A 29 -5.30 8.88 -21.11
C GLU A 29 -6.48 9.77 -20.74
N LYS A 30 -7.52 9.81 -21.59
CA LYS A 30 -8.73 10.62 -21.38
C LYS A 30 -9.43 10.34 -20.04
N ASN A 31 -9.33 9.11 -19.53
CA ASN A 31 -9.90 8.68 -18.26
C ASN A 31 -8.81 8.08 -17.37
N PRO A 32 -7.98 8.91 -16.72
CA PRO A 32 -6.81 8.42 -16.03
C PRO A 32 -7.19 7.55 -14.83
N ILE A 33 -6.42 6.48 -14.67
CA ILE A 33 -6.36 5.72 -13.43
C ILE A 33 -5.36 6.43 -12.52
N ILE A 34 -5.81 6.78 -11.32
CA ILE A 34 -4.95 7.30 -10.26
C ILE A 34 -4.91 6.28 -9.14
N TYR A 35 -3.81 6.23 -8.41
CA TYR A 35 -3.66 5.35 -7.27
C TYR A 35 -3.20 6.11 -6.03
N ARG A 36 -3.51 5.55 -4.87
CA ARG A 36 -2.85 5.85 -3.59
C ARG A 36 -2.16 4.59 -3.09
N LEU A 37 -0.98 4.73 -2.51
CA LEU A 37 -0.24 3.64 -1.90
C LEU A 37 -0.31 3.74 -0.37
N ILE A 38 -0.89 2.73 0.27
CA ILE A 38 -0.99 2.61 1.72
C ILE A 38 -0.01 1.56 2.20
N HIS A 39 0.88 1.96 3.10
CA HIS A 39 1.76 1.04 3.80
C HIS A 39 1.17 0.71 5.18
N THR A 40 1.03 -0.56 5.55
CA THR A 40 0.37 -0.93 6.82
C THR A 40 1.28 -0.79 8.06
N GLY A 41 2.59 -0.72 7.87
CA GLY A 41 3.57 -0.40 8.92
C GLY A 41 4.39 -1.59 9.41
N GLN A 42 3.98 -2.82 9.12
CA GLN A 42 4.79 -4.01 9.40
C GLN A 42 6.11 -3.93 8.63
N HIS A 43 7.20 -4.34 9.26
CA HIS A 43 8.54 -4.34 8.67
C HIS A 43 9.02 -2.98 8.12
N TYR A 44 8.36 -1.86 8.45
CA TYR A 44 8.84 -0.53 8.09
C TYR A 44 9.99 -0.11 9.03
N ASN A 45 11.16 -0.71 8.81
CA ASN A 45 12.41 -0.05 9.14
C ASN A 45 12.74 0.81 7.93
N ALA A 46 12.73 2.15 8.10
CA ALA A 46 13.07 3.11 7.05
C ALA A 46 14.32 2.65 6.27
N ASN A 47 15.37 2.21 6.95
CA ASN A 47 16.59 1.72 6.30
C ASN A 47 16.41 0.53 5.33
N LEU A 48 15.47 -0.38 5.57
CA LEU A 48 15.29 -1.59 4.74
C LEU A 48 14.17 -1.42 3.71
N SER A 49 13.01 -0.90 4.14
CA SER A 49 11.89 -0.66 3.23
C SER A 49 12.21 0.43 2.22
N ASP A 50 12.87 1.52 2.62
CA ASP A 50 13.20 2.61 1.70
C ASP A 50 14.20 2.17 0.62
N THR A 51 15.08 1.21 0.94
CA THR A 51 15.98 0.60 -0.05
C THR A 51 15.18 -0.11 -1.14
N PHE A 52 14.18 -0.93 -0.79
CA PHE A 52 13.33 -1.60 -1.77
C PHE A 52 12.48 -0.65 -2.59
N PHE A 53 11.94 0.40 -1.96
CA PHE A 53 11.15 1.42 -2.67
C PHE A 53 12.01 2.10 -3.74
N LYS A 54 13.25 2.49 -3.38
CA LYS A 54 14.21 3.07 -4.33
C LYS A 54 14.59 2.10 -5.45
N GLU A 55 14.99 0.88 -5.12
CA GLU A 55 15.41 -0.13 -6.10
C GLU A 55 14.29 -0.50 -7.08
N LEU A 56 13.07 -0.64 -6.58
CA LEU A 56 11.91 -1.00 -7.38
C LEU A 56 11.24 0.20 -8.06
N GLN A 57 11.71 1.42 -7.78
CA GLN A 57 11.11 2.68 -8.21
C GLN A 57 9.63 2.77 -7.81
N ILE A 58 9.33 2.40 -6.58
CA ILE A 58 8.02 2.59 -5.95
C ILE A 58 8.09 3.96 -5.24
N PRO A 59 7.12 4.87 -5.45
CA PRO A 59 7.10 6.13 -4.72
C PRO A 59 6.81 5.89 -3.24
N ASP A 60 7.13 6.89 -2.41
CA ASP A 60 6.77 6.86 -0.99
C ASP A 60 5.25 6.67 -0.83
N PRO A 61 4.82 5.93 0.21
CA PRO A 61 3.40 5.71 0.44
C PRO A 61 2.69 7.04 0.73
N ASP A 62 1.47 7.18 0.23
CA ASP A 62 0.59 8.30 0.55
C ASP A 62 0.24 8.35 2.05
N GLU A 63 0.19 7.19 2.69
CA GLU A 63 -0.07 7.05 4.12
C GLU A 63 0.60 5.78 4.65
N ASN A 64 1.14 5.87 5.87
CA ASN A 64 1.64 4.71 6.60
C ASN A 64 0.79 4.53 7.86
N LEU A 65 0.04 3.42 7.95
CA LEU A 65 -0.85 3.16 9.08
C LEU A 65 -0.11 2.95 10.41
N ASN A 66 1.23 2.81 10.37
CA ASN A 66 2.10 2.71 11.55
C ASN A 66 1.71 1.55 12.50
N ILE A 67 1.13 0.47 11.98
CA ILE A 67 0.78 -0.71 12.78
C ILE A 67 2.06 -1.49 13.09
N LYS A 68 2.44 -1.47 14.37
CA LYS A 68 3.66 -2.12 14.88
C LYS A 68 3.48 -3.63 14.98
N SER A 69 4.60 -4.31 15.21
CA SER A 69 4.63 -5.73 15.55
C SER A 69 3.81 -6.02 16.81
N GLY A 70 3.13 -7.16 16.79
CA GLY A 70 2.32 -7.71 17.88
C GLY A 70 1.85 -9.11 17.49
N THR A 71 0.96 -9.70 18.26
CA THR A 71 0.23 -10.91 17.85
C THR A 71 -0.51 -10.66 16.54
N GLN A 72 -0.83 -11.73 15.81
CA GLN A 72 -1.61 -11.63 14.57
C GLN A 72 -2.95 -10.90 14.80
N ALA A 73 -3.60 -11.16 15.94
CA ALA A 73 -4.87 -10.53 16.30
C ALA A 73 -4.71 -9.01 16.51
N GLU A 74 -3.68 -8.58 17.24
CA GLU A 74 -3.40 -7.15 17.46
C GLU A 74 -3.09 -6.42 16.15
N GLN A 75 -2.28 -7.03 15.29
CA GLN A 75 -1.96 -6.44 13.98
C GLN A 75 -3.20 -6.33 13.09
N THR A 76 -4.00 -7.41 13.01
CA THR A 76 -5.21 -7.43 12.19
C THR A 76 -6.20 -6.37 12.66
N ALA A 77 -6.47 -6.30 13.97
CA ALA A 77 -7.37 -5.30 14.54
C ALA A 77 -6.86 -3.87 14.30
N GLY A 78 -5.56 -3.63 14.50
CA GLY A 78 -4.94 -2.34 14.25
C GLY A 78 -5.08 -1.89 12.79
N ILE A 79 -4.79 -2.78 11.84
CA ILE A 79 -4.98 -2.50 10.41
C ILE A 79 -6.43 -2.20 10.10
N MET A 80 -7.38 -3.02 10.57
CA MET A 80 -8.80 -2.83 10.29
C MET A 80 -9.29 -1.45 10.74
N ILE A 81 -8.95 -1.03 11.97
CA ILE A 81 -9.36 0.27 12.52
C ILE A 81 -8.73 1.42 11.75
N ALA A 82 -7.42 1.36 11.51
CA ALA A 82 -6.70 2.43 10.82
C ALA A 82 -7.13 2.55 9.34
N PHE A 83 -7.35 1.41 8.68
CA PHE A 83 -7.77 1.38 7.28
C PHE A 83 -9.20 1.86 7.09
N GLU A 84 -10.13 1.55 8.01
CA GLU A 84 -11.49 2.10 7.98
C GLU A 84 -11.47 3.64 8.03
N LYS A 85 -10.62 4.22 8.87
CA LYS A 85 -10.42 5.68 8.94
C LYS A 85 -9.90 6.23 7.61
N GLU A 86 -8.86 5.61 7.04
CA GLU A 86 -8.31 6.02 5.73
C GLU A 86 -9.36 5.93 4.63
N LEU A 87 -10.17 4.87 4.56
CA LEU A 87 -11.21 4.74 3.54
C LEU A 87 -12.34 5.77 3.71
N THR A 88 -12.59 6.23 4.94
CA THR A 88 -13.57 7.26 5.23
C THR A 88 -13.09 8.63 4.74
N GLU A 89 -11.82 8.96 4.96
CA GLU A 89 -11.22 10.23 4.55
C GLU A 89 -10.86 10.25 3.05
N ASN A 90 -10.44 9.10 2.51
CA ASN A 90 -9.82 8.96 1.19
C ASN A 90 -10.50 7.90 0.30
N ARG A 91 -11.84 7.80 0.34
CA ARG A 91 -12.64 6.79 -0.37
C ARG A 91 -12.16 6.47 -1.79
N PRO A 92 -11.78 5.21 -2.08
CA PRO A 92 -11.42 4.76 -3.43
C PRO A 92 -12.63 4.16 -4.17
N ASP A 93 -12.48 3.97 -5.49
CA ASP A 93 -13.39 3.15 -6.31
C ASP A 93 -13.09 1.66 -6.10
N PHE A 94 -11.80 1.31 -5.95
CA PHE A 94 -11.32 -0.06 -5.74
C PHE A 94 -10.20 -0.11 -4.70
N VAL A 95 -10.15 -1.20 -3.94
CA VAL A 95 -9.01 -1.57 -3.11
C VAL A 95 -8.28 -2.73 -3.77
N LEU A 96 -6.97 -2.58 -3.97
CA LEU A 96 -6.08 -3.60 -4.49
C LEU A 96 -5.18 -4.14 -3.37
N VAL A 97 -5.34 -5.42 -3.07
CA VAL A 97 -4.48 -6.18 -2.15
C VAL A 97 -3.68 -7.22 -2.93
N VAL A 98 -2.50 -7.60 -2.43
CA VAL A 98 -1.62 -8.57 -3.11
C VAL A 98 -1.02 -9.58 -2.15
N GLY A 99 -1.20 -10.87 -2.42
CA GLY A 99 -0.65 -11.94 -1.59
C GLY A 99 -1.58 -12.31 -0.44
N ASP A 100 -0.98 -12.79 0.64
CA ASP A 100 -1.62 -13.53 1.73
C ASP A 100 -0.97 -13.21 3.10
N VAL A 101 -0.36 -12.04 3.23
CA VAL A 101 0.21 -11.57 4.50
C VAL A 101 -0.89 -10.90 5.34
N THR A 102 -0.69 -10.74 6.65
CA THR A 102 -1.68 -10.11 7.56
C THR A 102 -2.26 -8.77 7.05
N SER A 103 -1.48 -8.03 6.25
CA SER A 103 -1.85 -6.75 5.66
C SER A 103 -2.80 -6.81 4.45
N THR A 104 -3.06 -7.99 3.87
CA THR A 104 -3.71 -8.17 2.56
C THR A 104 -4.64 -9.36 2.55
#